data_AF-A0A0F9RCS2-F1
#
_entry.id   AF-A0A0F9RCS2-F1
#
_cell.length_a   1.000
_cell.length_b   1.000
_cell.length_c   1.000
_cell.angle_alpha   90.00
_cell.angle_beta   90.00
_cell.angle_gamma   90.00
#
_symmetry.space_group_name_H-M   'P 1'
#
loop_
_entity.id
_entity.type
_entity.pdbx_description
1 polymer ?
#
loop_
_entity_poly.entity_id
_entity_poly.type
_entity_poly.pdbx_seq_one_letter_code
_entity_poly.pdbx_strand_id
1 'polypeptide(L)'
;MSQIVEGYVRELHFILDAGNIESDQFNNALSVKMTIEKLHENDQISLFDAQVLSGVANGFSFSEIALILVADRKRVSNSFKQTCSKIAYKLGDEFTDTGFMYRIAARHAVGAKRENELKEFFD
;
A
#
# COMPACT_ATOMS: atom_id res chain seq x y z
N MET A 1 10.93 -13.27 1.20
CA MET A 1 10.21 -11.98 1.11
C MET A 1 10.88 -11.18 0.01
N SER A 2 10.18 -10.29 -0.72
CA SER A 2 10.83 -9.48 -1.78
C SER A 2 11.82 -8.51 -1.13
N GLN A 3 13.03 -8.36 -1.69
CA GLN A 3 14.05 -7.39 -1.22
C GLN A 3 13.50 -5.96 -1.15
N ILE A 4 12.53 -5.64 -2.02
CA ILE A 4 11.83 -4.35 -2.05
C ILE A 4 10.96 -4.15 -0.82
N VAL A 5 10.20 -5.19 -0.44
CA VAL A 5 9.33 -5.16 0.74
C VAL A 5 10.15 -5.09 2.02
N GLU A 6 11.24 -5.85 2.10
CA GLU A 6 12.17 -5.77 3.22
C GLU A 6 12.81 -4.39 3.35
N GLY A 7 13.20 -3.77 2.23
CA GLY A 7 13.73 -2.40 2.21
C GLY A 7 12.73 -1.39 2.74
N TYR A 8 11.48 -1.46 2.28
CA TYR A 8 10.41 -0.55 2.71
C TYR A 8 10.07 -0.70 4.20
N VAL A 9 9.97 -1.93 4.70
CA VAL A 9 9.71 -2.22 6.13
C VAL A 9 10.85 -1.70 7.00
N ARG A 10 12.10 -1.88 6.57
CA ARG A 10 13.27 -1.41 7.30
C ARG A 10 13.34 0.12 7.37
N GLU A 11 12.95 0.80 6.29
CA GLU A 11 12.86 2.26 6.22
C GLU A 11 11.77 2.79 7.18
N LEU A 12 10.60 2.15 7.22
CA LEU A 12 9.52 2.49 8.15
C LEU A 12 9.93 2.31 9.62
N HIS A 13 10.61 1.21 9.96
CA HIS A 13 11.11 1.01 11.32
C HIS A 13 12.12 2.07 11.72
N PHE A 14 13.06 2.40 10.84
CA PHE A 14 14.04 3.46 11.10
C PHE A 14 13.36 4.82 11.34
N ILE A 15 12.35 5.15 10.54
CA ILE A 15 11.57 6.38 10.67
C ILE A 15 10.83 6.44 12.01
N LEU A 16 10.18 5.34 12.41
CA LEU A 16 9.44 5.25 13.66
C LEU A 16 10.38 5.32 14.87
N ASP A 17 11.50 4.59 14.83
CA ASP A 17 12.51 4.59 15.89
C ASP A 17 13.21 5.95 16.03
N ALA A 18 13.39 6.67 14.92
CA ALA A 18 13.93 8.03 14.92
C ALA A 18 12.89 9.10 15.33
N GLY A 19 11.62 8.73 15.51
CA GLY A 19 10.54 9.68 15.78
C GLY A 19 10.34 10.68 14.64
N ASN A 20 10.72 10.34 13.41
CA ASN A 20 10.63 11.23 12.25
C ASN A 20 9.23 11.16 11.61
N ILE A 21 8.26 11.68 12.36
CA ILE A 21 6.83 11.72 12.02
C ILE A 21 6.52 12.57 10.78
N GLU A 22 7.47 13.36 10.27
CA GLU A 22 7.31 14.19 9.06
C GLU A 22 7.78 13.50 7.78
N SER A 23 8.27 12.27 7.85
CA SER A 23 8.71 11.53 6.66
C SER A 23 7.58 11.25 5.67
N ASP A 24 7.90 11.24 4.38
CA ASP A 24 6.96 10.91 3.30
C ASP A 24 6.30 9.54 3.52
N GLN A 25 7.04 8.54 4.01
CA GLN A 25 6.50 7.21 4.28
C GLN A 25 5.43 7.24 5.39
N PHE A 26 5.65 8.01 6.46
CA PHE A 26 4.67 8.15 7.54
C PHE A 26 3.42 8.88 7.04
N ASN A 27 3.60 9.99 6.32
CA ASN A 27 2.50 10.75 5.71
C ASN A 27 1.68 9.87 4.76
N ASN A 28 2.35 9.07 3.92
CA ASN A 28 1.69 8.12 3.02
C ASN A 28 0.88 7.06 3.78
N ALA A 29 1.42 6.50 4.86
CA ALA A 29 0.70 5.54 5.71
C ALA A 29 -0.55 6.18 6.36
N LEU A 30 -0.43 7.43 6.82
CA LEU A 30 -1.54 8.20 7.37
C LEU A 30 -2.62 8.48 6.31
N SER A 31 -2.23 8.91 5.11
CA SER A 31 -3.15 9.13 3.98
C SER A 31 -3.92 7.86 3.60
N VAL A 32 -3.23 6.71 3.59
CA VAL A 32 -3.86 5.40 3.36
C VAL A 32 -4.88 5.09 4.45
N LYS A 33 -4.51 5.24 5.72
CA LYS A 33 -5.42 5.02 6.85
C LYS A 33 -6.68 5.89 6.76
N MET A 34 -6.52 7.20 6.57
CA MET A 34 -7.65 8.13 6.45
C MET A 34 -8.55 7.81 5.26
N THR A 35 -7.96 7.32 4.16
CA THR A 35 -8.72 6.91 2.98
C THR A 35 -9.53 5.65 3.25
N ILE A 36 -8.98 4.65 3.95
CA ILE A 36 -9.70 3.46 4.36
C ILE A 36 -10.90 3.83 5.25
N GLU A 37 -10.69 4.69 6.24
CA GLU A 37 -11.76 5.16 7.14
C GLU A 37 -12.88 5.85 6.35
N LYS A 38 -12.55 6.81 5.48
CA LYS A 38 -13.52 7.49 4.61
C LYS A 38 -14.26 6.52 3.68
N LEU A 39 -13.56 5.56 3.08
CA LEU A 39 -14.20 4.58 2.20
C LEU A 39 -15.16 3.68 2.97
N HIS A 40 -14.86 3.37 4.23
CA HIS A 40 -15.73 2.56 5.08
C HIS A 40 -16.96 3.34 5.53
N GLU A 41 -16.78 4.59 5.98
CA GLU A 41 -17.87 5.48 6.41
C GLU A 41 -18.86 5.79 5.28
N ASN A 42 -18.39 5.80 4.03
CA ASN A 42 -19.24 6.03 2.84
C ASN A 42 -19.76 4.72 2.20
N ASP A 43 -19.69 3.59 2.90
CA ASP A 43 -20.12 2.26 2.43
C ASP A 43 -19.47 1.80 1.10
N GLN A 44 -18.32 2.36 0.74
CA GLN A 44 -17.58 2.01 -0.49
C GLN A 44 -16.69 0.77 -0.31
N ILE A 45 -16.37 0.45 0.95
CA ILE A 45 -15.75 -0.83 1.36
C ILE A 45 -16.58 -1.42 2.51
N SER A 46 -16.80 -2.73 2.45
CA SER A 46 -17.61 -3.43 3.44
C SER A 46 -16.83 -3.67 4.75
N LEU A 47 -17.55 -4.03 5.82
CA LEU A 47 -16.92 -4.50 7.05
C LEU A 47 -15.98 -5.69 6.81
N PHE A 48 -16.34 -6.59 5.88
CA PHE A 48 -15.48 -7.71 5.48
C PHE A 48 -14.16 -7.21 4.87
N ASP A 49 -14.21 -6.22 3.98
CA ASP A 49 -13.02 -5.65 3.36
C ASP A 49 -12.11 -4.97 4.39
N ALA A 50 -12.69 -4.22 5.33
CA ALA A 50 -11.95 -3.59 6.42
C ALA A 50 -11.29 -4.63 7.34
N GLN A 51 -11.99 -5.73 7.65
CA GLN A 51 -11.45 -6.83 8.43
C GLN A 51 -10.31 -7.55 7.70
N VAL A 52 -10.40 -7.72 6.38
CA VAL A 52 -9.33 -8.28 5.55
C VAL A 52 -8.10 -7.37 5.58
N LEU A 53 -8.26 -6.05 5.39
CA LEU A 53 -7.17 -5.08 5.48
C LEU A 53 -6.49 -5.10 6.86
N SER A 54 -7.29 -5.10 7.93
CA SER A 54 -6.80 -5.16 9.31
C SER A 54 -6.02 -6.44 9.58
N GLY A 55 -6.51 -7.59 9.08
CA GLY A 55 -5.79 -8.86 9.20
C GLY A 55 -4.40 -8.81 8.56
N VAL A 56 -4.31 -8.26 7.35
CA VAL A 56 -3.03 -8.12 6.64
C VAL A 56 -2.10 -7.14 7.36
N ALA A 57 -2.62 -6.00 7.84
CA ALA A 57 -1.85 -5.02 8.59
C ALA A 57 -1.27 -5.58 9.90
N ASN A 58 -1.97 -6.53 10.52
CA ASN A 58 -1.49 -7.25 11.71
C ASN A 58 -0.55 -8.41 11.39
N GLY A 59 -0.17 -8.62 10.12
CA GLY A 59 0.79 -9.64 9.70
C GLY A 59 0.21 -11.02 9.45
N PHE A 60 -1.11 -11.19 9.47
CA PHE A 60 -1.73 -12.48 9.14
C PHE A 60 -1.65 -12.78 7.65
N SER A 61 -1.42 -14.04 7.32
CA SER A 61 -1.54 -14.56 5.96
C SER A 61 -3.00 -14.61 5.51
N PHE A 62 -3.25 -14.63 4.19
CA PHE A 62 -4.61 -14.79 3.66
C PHE A 62 -5.29 -16.09 4.12
N SER A 63 -4.52 -17.14 4.44
CA SER A 63 -5.07 -18.39 4.96
C SER A 63 -5.56 -18.23 6.40
N GLU A 64 -4.81 -17.54 7.25
CA GLU A 64 -5.22 -17.26 8.64
C GLU A 64 -6.44 -16.34 8.67
N ILE A 65 -6.45 -15.28 7.86
CA ILE A 65 -7.59 -14.37 7.74
C ILE A 65 -8.83 -15.12 7.25
N ALA A 66 -8.68 -16.02 6.27
CA ALA A 66 -9.77 -16.85 5.76
C ALA A 66 -10.38 -17.75 6.85
N LEU A 67 -9.56 -18.32 7.73
CA LEU A 67 -10.02 -19.10 8.88
C LEU A 67 -10.77 -18.22 9.90
N ILE A 68 -10.23 -17.05 10.24
CA ILE A 68 -10.83 -16.11 11.20
C ILE A 68 -12.19 -15.60 10.70
N LEU A 69 -12.28 -15.24 9.42
CA LEU A 69 -13.48 -14.65 8.82
C LEU A 69 -14.45 -15.69 8.26
N VAL A 70 -14.15 -16.99 8.43
CA VAL A 70 -14.95 -18.11 7.92
C VAL A 70 -15.28 -17.92 6.43
N ALA A 71 -14.25 -17.69 5.63
CA ALA A 71 -14.36 -17.35 4.21
C ALA A 71 -13.31 -18.10 3.38
N ASP A 72 -13.54 -18.21 2.07
CA ASP A 72 -12.55 -18.78 1.18
C ASP A 72 -11.31 -17.88 1.05
N ARG A 73 -10.12 -18.48 1.05
CA ARG A 73 -8.85 -17.77 0.79
C ARG A 73 -8.90 -16.96 -0.51
N LYS A 74 -9.57 -17.47 -1.55
CA LYS A 74 -9.75 -16.74 -2.82
C LYS A 74 -10.58 -15.47 -2.65
N ARG A 75 -11.63 -15.52 -1.82
CA ARG A 75 -12.47 -14.37 -1.50
C ARG A 75 -11.68 -13.31 -0.73
N VAL A 76 -10.91 -13.73 0.29
CA VAL A 76 -10.01 -12.83 1.05
C VAL A 76 -9.00 -12.15 0.12
N SER A 77 -8.32 -12.92 -0.74
CA SER A 77 -7.33 -12.36 -1.67
C SER A 77 -7.96 -11.39 -2.69
N ASN A 78 -9.14 -11.71 -3.21
CA ASN A 78 -9.85 -10.83 -4.15
C ASN A 78 -10.30 -9.54 -3.46
N SER A 79 -10.88 -9.64 -2.27
CA SER A 79 -11.29 -8.48 -1.46
C SER A 79 -10.11 -7.57 -1.16
N PHE A 80 -8.97 -8.13 -0.71
CA PHE A 80 -7.75 -7.37 -0.47
C PHE A 80 -7.31 -6.61 -1.72
N LYS A 81 -7.16 -7.30 -2.85
CA LYS A 81 -6.72 -6.69 -4.12
C LYS A 81 -7.66 -5.58 -4.57
N GLN A 82 -8.96 -5.84 -4.63
CA GLN A 82 -9.94 -4.86 -5.07
C GLN A 82 -9.97 -3.64 -4.15
N THR A 83 -9.83 -3.85 -2.85
CA THR A 83 -9.81 -2.77 -1.86
C THR A 83 -8.54 -1.92 -1.99
N CYS A 84 -7.37 -2.54 -2.14
CA CYS A 84 -6.13 -1.82 -2.43
C CYS A 84 -6.23 -1.00 -3.73
N SER A 85 -6.81 -1.54 -4.80
CA SER A 85 -7.03 -0.80 -6.05
C SER A 85 -7.96 0.41 -5.86
N LYS A 86 -9.03 0.28 -5.05
CA LYS A 86 -9.92 1.40 -4.72
C LYS A 86 -9.17 2.51 -3.96
N ILE A 87 -8.34 2.12 -2.99
CA ILE A 87 -7.53 3.06 -2.21
C ILE A 87 -6.53 3.77 -3.11
N ALA A 88 -5.78 3.03 -3.92
CA ALA A 88 -4.82 3.57 -4.87
C ALA A 88 -5.48 4.56 -5.84
N TYR A 89 -6.63 4.20 -6.42
CA TYR A 89 -7.38 5.08 -7.30
C TYR A 89 -7.80 6.40 -6.62
N LYS A 90 -8.14 6.37 -5.33
CA LYS A 90 -8.51 7.57 -4.57
C LYS A 90 -7.33 8.45 -4.19
N LEU A 91 -6.16 7.84 -3.97
CA LEU A 91 -4.94 8.56 -3.59
C LEU A 91 -4.14 9.05 -4.80
N GLY A 92 -4.40 8.52 -5.99
CA GLY A 92 -3.74 8.90 -7.23
C GLY A 92 -2.57 7.98 -7.59
N ASP A 93 -1.95 8.26 -8.74
CA ASP A 93 -1.07 7.33 -9.44
C ASP A 93 0.15 6.87 -8.64
N GLU A 94 0.67 7.71 -7.73
CA GLU A 94 1.82 7.37 -6.88
C GLU A 94 1.58 6.17 -5.94
N PHE A 95 0.33 5.83 -5.65
CA PHE A 95 -0.06 4.70 -4.80
C PHE A 95 -0.42 3.44 -5.59
N THR A 96 -0.25 3.48 -6.92
CA THR A 96 -0.37 2.30 -7.80
C THR A 96 0.95 1.54 -7.88
N ASP A 97 0.91 0.29 -8.37
CA ASP A 97 2.12 -0.49 -8.63
C ASP A 97 3.06 0.25 -9.59
N THR A 98 2.50 0.90 -10.62
CA THR A 98 3.26 1.72 -11.58
C THR A 98 3.90 2.93 -10.91
N GLY A 99 3.15 3.69 -10.12
CA GLY A 99 3.68 4.86 -9.40
C GLY A 99 4.75 4.48 -8.38
N PHE A 100 4.59 3.35 -7.70
CA PHE A 100 5.61 2.80 -6.81
C PHE A 100 6.90 2.44 -7.56
N MET A 101 6.79 1.75 -8.70
CA MET A 101 7.92 1.40 -9.55
C MET A 101 8.62 2.64 -10.09
N TYR A 102 7.87 3.65 -10.53
CA TYR A 102 8.40 4.94 -10.95
C TYR A 102 9.19 5.61 -9.82
N ARG A 103 8.63 5.68 -8.60
CA ARG A 103 9.31 6.28 -7.45
C ARG A 103 10.62 5.58 -7.10
N ILE A 104 10.66 4.24 -7.15
CA ILE A 104 11.90 3.49 -6.95
C ILE A 104 12.91 3.79 -8.07
N ALA A 105 12.46 3.76 -9.32
CA ALA A 105 13.33 4.02 -10.46
C ALA A 105 13.92 5.44 -10.40
N ALA A 106 13.11 6.46 -10.08
CA ALA A 106 13.54 7.84 -9.90
C ALA A 106 14.58 8.00 -8.78
N ARG A 107 14.42 7.32 -7.64
CA ARG A 107 15.42 7.32 -6.55
C ARG A 107 16.78 6.76 -6.99
N HIS A 108 16.80 5.82 -7.94
CA HIS A 108 18.04 5.23 -8.48
C HIS A 108 18.53 5.91 -9.77
N ALA A 109 17.74 6.80 -10.36
CA ALA A 109 18.09 7.54 -11.56
C ALA A 109 18.93 8.77 -11.19
N VAL A 110 20.23 8.69 -11.46
CA VAL A 110 21.13 9.85 -11.33
C VAL A 110 20.93 10.79 -12.53
N GLY A 111 20.19 11.88 -12.33
CA GLY A 111 20.09 13.03 -13.24
C GLY A 111 18.72 13.24 -13.93
N ALA A 112 18.31 14.50 -14.08
CA ALA A 112 16.98 14.93 -14.57
C ALA A 112 16.57 14.41 -15.95
N LYS A 113 17.54 14.02 -16.80
CA LYS A 113 17.26 13.47 -18.14
C LYS A 113 16.70 12.04 -18.09
N ARG A 114 17.14 11.23 -17.11
CA ARG A 114 16.64 9.86 -16.89
C ARG A 114 15.25 9.81 -16.27
N GLU A 115 14.89 10.85 -15.53
CA GLU A 115 13.59 10.93 -14.85
C GLU A 115 12.45 11.12 -15.86
N ASN A 116 12.65 11.95 -16.89
CA ASN A 116 11.69 12.09 -17.99
C ASN A 116 11.60 10.83 -18.87
N GLU A 117 12.72 10.16 -19.16
CA GLU A 117 12.74 8.89 -19.89
C GLU A 117 12.02 7.77 -19.13
N LEU A 118 12.06 7.79 -17.79
CA LEU A 118 11.30 6.84 -16.96
C LEU A 118 9.80 7.11 -17.02
N LYS A 119 9.35 8.38 -17.06
CA LYS A 119 7.92 8.69 -17.22
C LYS A 119 7.37 8.14 -18.54
N GLU A 120 8.08 8.37 -19.64
CA GLU A 120 7.69 7.88 -20.97
C GLU A 120 7.68 6.35 -21.11
N PHE A 121 8.39 5.61 -20.26
CA PHE A 121 8.44 4.15 -20.32
C PHE A 121 7.27 3.47 -19.58
N PHE A 122 6.65 4.17 -18.61
CA PHE A 122 5.60 3.63 -17.75
C PHE A 122 4.20 4.18 -18.07
N ASP A 123 4.10 5.24 -18.86
CA ASP A 123 2.87 5.76 -19.48
C ASP A 123 2.50 4.97 -20.77
#